data_AF-A0A2E3QV37-F1
#
_entry.id   AF-A0A2E3QV37-F1
#
_cell.length_a   1.000
_cell.length_b   1.000
_cell.length_c   1.000
_cell.angle_alpha   90.00
_cell.angle_beta   90.00
_cell.angle_gamma   90.00
#
_symmetry.space_group_name_H-M   'P 1'
#
loop_
_entity.id
_entity.type
_entity.pdbx_description
1 polymer ?
#
loop_
_entity_poly.entity_id
_entity_poly.type
_entity_poly.pdbx_seq_one_letter_code
_entity_poly.pdbx_strand_id
1 'polypeptide(L)'
;MQQAMGQLMADTAAAGVLLEAGGLLPSAVGARVVFEDGTPTVVDGPFSESKEVIGGYAVYQADSLEALRPWSERFGRVVGDGTSEIRPVYGAEDFGEAFTPELQAQEDRLRAEAAARTQTD
;
A
#
# COMPACT_ATOMS: atom_id res chain seq x y z
N MET A 1 -5.40 -11.48 -16.76
CA MET A 1 -5.09 -10.65 -15.57
C MET A 1 -5.70 -11.21 -14.29
N GLN A 2 -7.03 -11.29 -14.14
CA GLN A 2 -7.69 -11.61 -12.86
C GLN A 2 -7.23 -12.95 -12.22
N GLN A 3 -7.21 -14.05 -12.98
CA GLN A 3 -6.72 -15.35 -12.48
C GLN A 3 -5.22 -15.32 -12.12
N ALA A 4 -4.40 -14.69 -12.97
CA ALA A 4 -2.95 -14.62 -12.75
C ALA A 4 -2.60 -13.75 -11.53
N MET A 5 -3.36 -12.67 -11.28
CA MET A 5 -3.21 -11.85 -10.08
C MET A 5 -3.64 -12.62 -8.83
N GLY A 6 -4.76 -13.35 -8.90
CA GLY A 6 -5.20 -14.22 -7.80
C GLY A 6 -4.16 -15.28 -7.44
N GLN A 7 -3.51 -15.90 -8.43
CA GLN A 7 -2.43 -16.85 -8.17
C GLN A 7 -1.20 -16.16 -7.55
N LEU A 8 -0.82 -14.97 -8.01
CA LEU A 8 0.28 -14.22 -7.42
C LEU A 8 0.01 -13.91 -5.94
N MET A 9 -1.21 -13.47 -5.62
CA MET A 9 -1.63 -13.22 -4.23
C MET A 9 -1.61 -14.49 -3.38
N ALA A 10 -2.07 -15.62 -3.93
CA ALA A 10 -2.03 -16.90 -3.22
C ALA A 10 -0.58 -17.33 -2.92
N ASP A 11 0.34 -17.16 -3.87
CA ASP A 11 1.75 -17.51 -3.69
C ASP A 11 2.44 -16.62 -2.64
N THR A 12 2.18 -15.30 -2.67
CA THR A 12 2.78 -14.37 -1.69
C THR A 12 2.19 -14.55 -0.29
N ALA A 13 0.90 -14.89 -0.20
CA ALA A 13 0.28 -15.28 1.07
C ALA A 13 0.85 -16.60 1.59
N ALA A 14 1.01 -17.62 0.74
CA ALA A 14 1.60 -18.90 1.12
C ALA A 14 3.07 -18.76 1.55
N ALA A 15 3.81 -17.81 0.96
CA ALA A 15 5.15 -17.45 1.36
C ALA A 15 5.21 -16.64 2.67
N GLY A 16 4.06 -16.23 3.23
CA GLY A 16 3.97 -15.47 4.47
C GLY A 16 4.41 -14.01 4.35
N VAL A 17 4.55 -13.49 3.13
CA VAL A 17 5.07 -12.12 2.89
C VAL A 17 3.96 -11.12 2.62
N LEU A 18 2.77 -11.53 2.18
CA LEU A 18 1.68 -10.61 1.87
C LEU A 18 0.94 -10.18 3.14
N LEU A 19 0.92 -8.88 3.42
CA LEU A 19 0.11 -8.28 4.50
C LEU A 19 -1.23 -7.79 3.96
N GLU A 20 -1.22 -7.09 2.83
CA GLU A 20 -2.41 -6.50 2.22
C GLU A 20 -2.19 -6.29 0.73
N ALA A 21 -3.24 -6.34 -0.09
CA ALA A 21 -3.20 -5.87 -1.47
C ALA A 21 -4.58 -5.45 -1.95
N GLY A 22 -4.62 -4.49 -2.88
CA GLY A 22 -5.85 -3.98 -3.44
C GLY A 22 -5.67 -3.38 -4.83
N GLY A 23 -6.64 -3.63 -5.70
CA GLY A 23 -6.79 -2.87 -6.95
C GLY A 23 -7.53 -1.56 -6.67
N LEU A 24 -7.09 -0.47 -7.30
CA LEU A 24 -7.77 0.81 -7.23
C LEU A 24 -8.64 1.01 -8.46
N LEU A 25 -9.83 1.59 -8.26
CA LEU A 25 -10.71 1.97 -9.36
C LEU A 25 -10.09 3.16 -10.16
N PRO A 26 -10.54 3.40 -11.40
CA PRO A 26 -10.08 4.53 -12.18
C PRO A 26 -10.19 5.87 -11.43
N SER A 27 -9.23 6.77 -11.62
CA SER A 27 -9.22 8.08 -10.94
C SER A 27 -10.49 8.91 -11.19
N ALA A 28 -11.21 8.64 -12.29
CA ALA A 28 -12.50 9.26 -12.60
C ALA A 28 -13.60 9.02 -11.56
N VAL A 29 -13.44 8.02 -10.66
CA VAL A 29 -14.36 7.79 -9.53
C VAL A 29 -13.71 8.09 -8.17
N GLY A 30 -12.57 8.78 -8.18
CA GLY A 30 -11.86 9.23 -6.98
C GLY A 30 -11.85 10.75 -6.83
N ALA A 31 -11.28 11.21 -5.72
CA ALA A 31 -11.04 12.62 -5.44
C ALA A 31 -9.64 12.80 -4.81
N ARG A 32 -9.05 13.97 -5.01
CA ARG A 32 -7.79 14.39 -4.38
C ARG A 32 -8.09 15.53 -3.41
N VAL A 33 -7.55 15.45 -2.20
CA VAL A 33 -7.59 16.55 -1.24
C VAL A 33 -6.22 17.22 -1.23
N VAL A 34 -6.17 18.48 -1.66
CA VAL A 34 -4.97 19.31 -1.75
C VAL A 34 -4.94 20.24 -0.55
N PHE A 35 -3.82 20.30 0.17
CA PHE A 35 -3.64 21.19 1.31
C PHE A 35 -2.65 22.29 0.92
N GLU A 36 -3.13 23.54 0.85
CA GLU A 36 -2.32 24.73 0.57
C GLU A 36 -2.59 25.78 1.63
N ASP A 37 -1.54 26.32 2.25
CA ASP A 37 -1.62 27.31 3.33
C ASP A 37 -2.61 26.95 4.46
N GLY A 38 -2.63 25.66 4.83
CA GLY A 38 -3.53 25.13 5.86
C GLY A 38 -4.99 24.94 5.42
N THR A 39 -5.30 25.18 4.15
CA THR A 39 -6.65 25.08 3.59
C THR A 39 -6.79 23.82 2.72
N PRO A 40 -7.75 22.93 3.01
CA PRO A 40 -8.03 21.78 2.16
C PRO A 40 -8.93 22.16 0.98
N THR A 41 -8.58 21.73 -0.22
CA THR A 41 -9.40 21.80 -1.43
C THR A 41 -9.63 20.39 -1.98
N VAL A 42 -10.88 20.04 -2.27
CA VAL A 42 -11.24 18.75 -2.88
C VAL A 42 -11.32 18.93 -4.39
N VAL A 43 -10.64 18.05 -5.13
CA VAL A 43 -10.63 18.00 -6.59
C VAL A 43 -11.10 16.63 -7.02
N ASP A 44 -12.27 16.55 -7.65
CA ASP A 44 -12.79 15.31 -8.22
C ASP A 44 -11.97 14.90 -9.46
N GLY A 45 -11.85 13.60 -9.70
CA GLY A 45 -11.14 13.09 -10.88
C GLY A 45 -11.90 13.25 -12.20
N PRO A 46 -11.28 12.87 -13.34
CA PRO A 46 -9.94 12.31 -13.47
C PRO A 46 -8.84 13.37 -13.35
N PHE A 47 -7.69 12.98 -12.79
CA PHE A 47 -6.54 13.88 -12.64
C PHE A 47 -5.79 13.99 -13.98
N SER A 48 -5.92 15.13 -14.66
CA SER A 48 -5.45 15.35 -16.04
C SER A 48 -3.93 15.37 -16.23
N GLU A 49 -3.16 15.61 -15.17
CA GLU A 49 -1.70 15.82 -15.22
C GLU A 49 -0.87 14.56 -14.95
N SER A 50 -1.47 13.46 -14.49
CA SER A 50 -0.71 12.25 -14.13
C SER A 50 -0.63 11.30 -15.32
N LYS A 51 0.53 11.30 -16.01
CA LYS A 51 0.88 10.26 -17.00
C LYS A 51 0.89 8.85 -16.41
N GLU A 52 0.96 8.73 -15.09
CA GLU A 52 0.96 7.48 -14.35
C GLU A 52 -0.03 7.61 -13.18
N VAL A 53 -1.07 6.77 -13.17
CA VAL A 53 -2.04 6.65 -12.08
C VAL A 53 -1.78 5.34 -11.35
N ILE A 54 -1.82 5.37 -10.02
CA ILE A 54 -1.69 4.15 -9.22
C ILE A 54 -2.95 3.29 -9.43
N GLY A 55 -2.78 2.15 -10.10
CA GLY A 55 -3.87 1.19 -10.35
C GLY A 55 -4.06 0.15 -9.26
N GLY A 56 -3.15 0.07 -8.29
CA GLY A 56 -3.19 -0.90 -7.20
C GLY A 56 -1.97 -0.80 -6.30
N TYR A 57 -2.04 -1.49 -5.17
CA TYR A 57 -0.96 -1.57 -4.19
C TYR A 57 -0.87 -2.98 -3.60
N ALA A 58 0.29 -3.28 -3.02
CA ALA A 58 0.51 -4.43 -2.16
C ALA A 58 1.48 -4.03 -1.04
N VAL A 59 1.17 -4.44 0.17
CA VAL A 59 1.99 -4.29 1.37
C VAL A 59 2.57 -5.65 1.71
N TYR A 60 3.90 -5.70 1.82
CA TYR A 60 4.62 -6.92 2.11
C TYR A 60 5.45 -6.79 3.38
N GLN A 61 5.59 -7.89 4.14
CA GLN A 61 6.60 -8.08 5.16
C GLN A 61 7.79 -8.83 4.54
N ALA A 62 8.98 -8.22 4.57
CA ALA A 62 10.21 -8.86 4.09
C ALA A 62 11.43 -8.24 4.78
N ASP A 63 12.51 -9.01 4.87
CA ASP A 63 13.77 -8.59 5.50
C ASP A 63 14.58 -7.62 4.63
N SER A 64 14.27 -7.51 3.33
CA SER A 64 14.94 -6.60 2.41
C SER A 64 14.12 -6.28 1.16
N LEU A 65 14.45 -5.18 0.50
CA LEU A 65 13.91 -4.84 -0.83
C LEU A 65 14.25 -5.89 -1.89
N GLU A 66 15.42 -6.54 -1.77
CA GLU A 66 15.85 -7.58 -2.70
C GLU A 66 14.96 -8.82 -2.64
N ALA A 67 14.48 -9.18 -1.44
CA ALA A 67 13.53 -10.27 -1.26
C ALA A 67 12.16 -9.99 -1.92
N LEU A 68 11.82 -8.71 -2.15
CA LEU A 68 10.57 -8.31 -2.82
C LEU A 68 10.69 -8.28 -4.35
N ARG A 69 11.89 -8.15 -4.90
CA ARG A 69 12.14 -8.05 -6.35
C ARG A 69 11.42 -9.13 -7.16
N PRO A 70 11.50 -10.44 -6.82
CA PRO A 70 10.85 -11.48 -7.62
C PRO A 70 9.32 -11.32 -7.68
N TRP A 71 8.70 -10.86 -6.59
CA TRP A 71 7.25 -10.63 -6.53
C TRP A 71 6.85 -9.43 -7.39
N SER A 72 7.63 -8.34 -7.35
CA SER A 72 7.41 -7.16 -8.18
C SER A 72 7.60 -7.45 -9.67
N GLU A 73 8.60 -8.24 -10.05
CA GLU A 73 8.79 -8.67 -11.44
C GLU A 73 7.63 -9.55 -11.93
N ARG A 74 7.13 -10.46 -11.08
CA ARG A 74 5.94 -11.25 -11.39
C ARG A 74 4.70 -10.38 -11.51
N PHE A 75 4.53 -9.39 -10.64
CA PHE A 75 3.45 -8.41 -10.73
C PHE A 75 3.46 -7.68 -12.08
N GLY A 76 4.62 -7.14 -12.49
CA GLY A 76 4.81 -6.51 -13.79
C GLY A 76 4.41 -7.39 -14.98
N ARG A 77 4.76 -8.68 -14.95
CA ARG A 77 4.34 -9.65 -16.00
C ARG A 77 2.83 -9.87 -16.04
N VAL A 78 2.12 -9.68 -14.93
CA VAL A 78 0.65 -9.85 -14.86
C VAL A 78 -0.08 -8.59 -15.32
N VAL A 79 0.41 -7.41 -14.96
CA VAL A 79 -0.26 -6.12 -15.24
C VAL A 79 0.11 -5.51 -16.60
N GLY A 80 1.28 -5.84 -17.14
CA GLY A 80 1.77 -5.29 -18.40
C GLY A 80 2.61 -4.02 -18.21
N ASP A 81 2.66 -3.18 -19.24
CA ASP A 81 3.47 -1.96 -19.25
C ASP A 81 3.11 -1.02 -18.09
N GLY A 82 4.13 -0.54 -17.37
CA GLY A 82 3.97 0.37 -16.25
C GLY A 82 5.17 0.35 -15.30
N THR A 83 5.01 1.03 -14.17
CA THR A 83 6.05 1.18 -13.14
C THR A 83 5.51 0.67 -11.80
N SER A 84 6.33 -0.10 -11.08
CA SER A 84 6.09 -0.42 -9.67
C SER A 84 7.10 0.33 -8.81
N GLU A 85 6.63 1.22 -7.96
CA GLU A 85 7.43 1.88 -6.92
C GLU A 85 7.42 1.01 -5.67
N ILE A 86 8.60 0.61 -5.18
CA ILE A 86 8.73 -0.19 -3.96
C ILE A 86 9.37 0.70 -2.90
N ARG A 87 8.68 0.85 -1.76
CA ARG A 87 9.15 1.70 -0.66
C ARG A 87 8.95 1.00 0.69
N PRO A 88 9.94 1.07 1.59
CA PRO A 88 9.73 0.72 2.99
C PRO A 88 8.63 1.60 3.59
N VAL A 89 7.77 0.97 4.40
CA VAL A 89 6.87 1.68 5.31
C VAL A 89 7.66 1.98 6.57
N TYR A 90 7.49 3.17 7.15
CA TYR A 90 8.15 3.54 8.40
C TYR A 90 7.88 2.52 9.50
N GLY A 91 8.95 2.07 10.16
CA GLY A 91 8.91 1.26 11.36
C GLY A 91 9.12 2.09 12.63
N ALA A 92 8.92 1.47 13.79
CA ALA A 92 9.17 2.10 15.09
C ALA A 92 10.62 2.60 15.23
N GLU A 93 11.55 1.84 14.65
CA GLU A 93 12.98 2.09 14.61
C GLU A 93 13.36 3.40 13.91
N ASP A 94 12.57 3.85 12.93
CA ASP A 94 12.87 5.05 12.13
C ASP A 94 12.65 6.36 12.90
N PHE A 95 11.89 6.32 13.99
CA PHE A 95 11.56 7.49 14.79
C PHE A 95 12.49 7.69 16.00
N GLY A 96 13.38 6.73 16.28
CA GLY A 96 14.37 6.79 17.35
C GLY A 96 13.76 7.09 18.73
N GLU A 97 14.48 7.88 19.54
CA GLU A 97 14.06 8.21 20.93
C GLU A 97 12.77 9.05 21.00
N ALA A 98 12.36 9.70 19.90
CA ALA A 98 11.14 10.49 19.85
C ALA A 98 9.87 9.62 19.87
N PHE A 99 9.98 8.34 19.51
CA PHE A 99 8.88 7.39 19.59
C PHE A 99 8.89 6.69 20.95
N THR A 100 8.38 7.40 21.95
CA THR A 100 8.37 6.91 23.33
C THR A 100 7.57 5.61 23.47
N PRO A 101 7.78 4.81 24.53
CA PRO A 101 7.02 3.58 24.77
C PRO A 101 5.50 3.81 24.80
N GLU A 102 5.04 4.98 25.26
CA GLU A 102 3.63 5.33 25.28
C GLU A 102 3.05 5.53 23.87
N LEU A 103 3.81 6.16 22.97
CA LEU A 103 3.44 6.35 21.56
C LEU A 103 3.45 5.01 20.81
N GLN A 104 4.43 4.15 21.07
CA GLN A 104 4.48 2.77 20.54
C GLN A 104 3.25 1.98 20.95
N ALA A 105 2.95 1.95 22.25
CA ALA A 105 1.78 1.23 22.76
C ALA A 105 0.46 1.80 22.22
N GLN A 106 0.40 3.10 21.93
CA GLN A 106 -0.76 3.72 21.29
C GLN A 106 -0.91 3.25 19.84
N GLU A 107 0.17 3.23 19.07
CA GLU A 107 0.17 2.77 17.69
C GLU A 107 -0.22 1.30 17.58
N ASP A 108 0.36 0.43 18.44
CA ASP A 108 0.03 -1.00 18.48
C ASP A 108 -1.46 -1.23 18.77
N ARG A 109 -2.05 -0.46 19.70
CA ARG A 109 -3.49 -0.53 19.99
C ARG A 109 -4.31 -0.11 18.77
N LEU A 110 -3.97 1.02 18.14
CA LEU A 110 -4.67 1.50 16.94
C LEU A 110 -4.61 0.47 15.80
N ARG A 111 -3.45 -0.15 15.59
CA ARG A 111 -3.24 -1.19 14.59
C ARG A 111 -4.07 -2.44 14.90
N ALA A 112 -4.10 -2.89 16.16
CA ALA A 112 -4.91 -4.03 16.58
C ALA A 112 -6.43 -3.76 16.43
N GLU A 113 -6.89 -2.57 16.78
CA GLU A 113 -8.28 -2.15 16.61
C GLU A 113 -8.69 -2.03 15.13
N ALA A 114 -7.78 -1.57 14.26
CA ALA A 114 -8.01 -1.53 12.82
C ALA A 114 -8.12 -2.96 12.26
N ALA A 115 -7.19 -3.85 12.61
CA ALA A 115 -7.20 -5.24 12.18
C ALA A 115 -8.46 -6.00 12.64
N ALA A 116 -8.95 -5.73 13.86
CA ALA A 116 -10.18 -6.35 14.38
C ALA A 116 -11.44 -5.91 13.61
N ARG A 117 -11.48 -4.65 13.13
CA ARG A 117 -12.61 -4.14 12.33
C ARG A 117 -12.67 -4.81 10.95
N THR A 118 -11.53 -5.01 10.30
CA THR A 118 -11.44 -5.66 8.99
C THR A 118 -11.84 -7.15 9.02
N GLN A 119 -11.93 -7.77 10.21
CA GLN A 119 -12.38 -9.16 10.38
C GLN A 119 -13.89 -9.33 10.62
N THR A 120 -14.64 -8.22 10.76
CA THR A 120 -16.07 -8.25 11.13
C THR A 120 -17.02 -7.93 9.97
N ASP A 121 -16.49 -7.62 8.78
CA ASP A 121 -17.25 -7.37 7.53
C ASP A 121 -17.00 -8.47 6.48
#